data_AF-A0A521KFX2-F1
#
_entry.id   AF-A0A521KFX2-F1
#
_cell.length_a   1.000
_cell.length_b   1.000
_cell.length_c   1.000
_cell.angle_alpha   90.00
_cell.angle_beta   90.00
_cell.angle_gamma   90.00
#
_symmetry.space_group_name_H-M   'P 1'
#
loop_
_entity.id
_entity.type
_entity.pdbx_description
1 polymer ?
#
loop_
_entity_poly.entity_id
_entity_poly.type
_entity_poly.pdbx_seq_one_letter_code
_entity_poly.pdbx_strand_id
1 'polypeptide(L)'
;YVRSLAIQGEFEELALSLAQEDEELPAAAEVFEIVLERWSPARQHRVFPGVPETTADAASVERGRALFNDPQRGSCFSCHGSGGRGDGPTADAFKDDWGYPIRPRDFGAGVFRSGDDAQALYLAIASGIKGTPMGSFSGMFSGAEIWDLVHFAKDVAARARAEGKQP
;
A
#
# COMPACT_ATOMS: atom_id res chain seq x y z
N TYR A 1 -21.32 1.48 4.45
CA TYR A 1 -20.76 1.07 5.76
C TYR A 1 -19.26 1.42 5.84
N VAL A 2 -18.36 0.78 5.09
CA VAL A 2 -16.89 1.05 5.15
C VAL A 2 -16.53 2.53 4.98
N ARG A 3 -17.12 3.23 3.99
CA ARG A 3 -16.89 4.67 3.80
C ARG A 3 -17.34 5.53 4.97
N SER A 4 -18.46 5.18 5.61
CA SER A 4 -18.97 5.92 6.76
C SER A 4 -18.02 5.78 7.96
N LEU A 5 -17.47 4.58 8.16
CA LEU A 5 -16.45 4.34 9.19
C LEU A 5 -15.15 5.09 8.88
N ALA A 6 -14.73 5.18 7.62
CA ALA A 6 -13.54 5.93 7.23
C ALA A 6 -13.69 7.45 7.47
N ILE A 7 -14.86 8.00 7.11
CA ILE A 7 -15.20 9.41 7.40
C ILE A 7 -15.19 9.66 8.91
N GLN A 8 -15.77 8.75 9.70
CA GLN A 8 -15.78 8.87 11.16
C GLN A 8 -14.35 8.81 11.74
N GLY A 9 -13.53 7.87 11.27
CA GLY A 9 -12.14 7.75 11.73
C GLY A 9 -11.32 9.00 11.41
N GLU A 10 -11.45 9.58 10.22
CA GLU A 10 -10.74 10.83 9.88
C GLU A 10 -11.23 12.02 10.70
N PHE A 11 -12.54 12.08 10.99
CA PHE A 11 -13.09 13.09 11.90
C PHE A 11 -12.46 12.99 13.29
N GLU A 12 -12.42 11.79 13.88
CA GLU A 12 -11.84 11.57 15.21
C GLU A 12 -10.34 11.89 15.22
N GLU A 13 -9.59 11.47 14.20
CA GLU A 13 -8.15 11.73 14.06
C GLU A 13 -7.84 13.23 13.93
N LEU A 14 -8.58 13.96 13.07
CA LEU A 14 -8.41 15.39 12.85
C LEU A 14 -8.82 16.22 14.08
N ALA A 15 -9.89 15.84 14.76
CA ALA A 15 -10.32 16.51 15.98
C ALA A 15 -9.25 16.38 17.08
N LEU A 16 -8.65 15.20 17.22
CA LEU A 16 -7.57 14.97 18.18
C LEU A 16 -6.30 15.73 17.82
N SER A 17 -5.92 15.80 16.55
CA SER A 17 -4.71 16.53 16.14
C SER A 17 -4.84 18.03 16.40
N LEU A 18 -5.97 18.64 16.01
CA LEU A 18 -6.23 20.06 16.27
C LEU A 18 -6.29 20.35 17.77
N ALA A 19 -6.88 19.46 18.56
CA ALA A 19 -6.94 19.65 20.01
C ALA A 19 -5.58 19.53 20.70
N GLN A 20 -4.64 18.79 20.13
CA GLN A 20 -3.25 18.75 20.61
C GLN A 20 -2.49 20.03 20.25
N GLU A 21 -2.79 20.64 19.09
CA GLU A 21 -2.15 21.87 18.63
C GLU A 21 -2.67 23.10 19.38
N ASP A 22 -3.98 23.21 19.56
CA ASP A 22 -4.63 24.36 20.17
C ASP A 22 -4.88 24.21 21.69
N GLU A 23 -4.53 23.05 22.26
CA GLU A 23 -4.86 22.63 23.64
C GLU A 23 -6.37 22.69 23.97
N GLU A 24 -7.24 22.74 22.96
CA GLU A 24 -8.70 22.82 23.08
C GLU A 24 -9.41 22.03 21.97
N LEU A 25 -10.53 21.37 22.29
CA LEU A 25 -11.31 20.64 21.28
C LEU A 25 -11.96 21.61 20.28
N PRO A 26 -11.78 21.41 18.96
CA PRO A 26 -12.43 22.24 17.94
C PRO A 26 -13.95 21.99 17.92
N ALA A 27 -14.70 22.93 17.33
CA ALA A 27 -16.11 22.72 17.10
C ALA A 27 -16.31 21.53 16.14
N ALA A 28 -17.11 20.54 16.57
CA ALA A 28 -17.35 19.34 15.77
C ALA A 28 -17.89 19.67 14.36
N ALA A 29 -18.69 20.73 14.21
CA ALA A 29 -19.19 21.15 12.92
C ALA A 29 -18.06 21.55 11.95
N GLU A 30 -17.02 22.24 12.42
CA GLU A 30 -15.90 22.71 11.61
C GLU A 30 -15.04 21.55 11.13
N VAL A 31 -14.71 20.61 12.02
CA VAL A 31 -13.97 19.39 11.66
C VAL A 31 -14.79 18.55 10.67
N PHE A 32 -16.10 18.44 10.90
CA PHE A 32 -16.97 17.64 10.04
C PHE A 32 -17.11 18.25 8.64
N GLU A 33 -17.21 19.57 8.51
CA GLU A 33 -17.19 20.28 7.22
C GLU A 33 -15.90 19.96 6.45
N ILE A 34 -14.73 20.11 7.08
CA ILE A 34 -13.42 19.81 6.46
C ILE A 34 -13.39 18.37 5.94
N VAL A 35 -13.80 17.41 6.77
CA VAL A 35 -13.80 15.99 6.37
C VAL A 35 -14.80 15.76 5.24
N LEU A 36 -16.02 16.30 5.32
CA LEU A 36 -17.02 16.14 4.25
C LEU A 36 -16.55 16.73 2.92
N GLU A 37 -15.89 17.89 2.94
CA GLU A 37 -15.32 18.49 1.73
C GLU A 37 -14.25 17.58 1.11
N ARG A 38 -13.31 17.05 1.90
CA ARG A 38 -12.29 16.10 1.43
C ARG A 38 -12.90 14.83 0.82
N TRP A 39 -13.99 14.34 1.42
CA TRP A 39 -14.65 13.10 0.99
C TRP A 39 -15.73 13.30 -0.08
N SER A 40 -16.10 14.54 -0.41
CA SER A 40 -17.13 14.86 -1.40
C SER A 40 -16.75 14.35 -2.81
N PRO A 41 -15.52 14.59 -3.32
CA PRO A 41 -15.09 14.12 -4.65
C PRO A 41 -14.98 12.59 -4.75
N ALA A 42 -14.74 11.89 -3.63
CA ALA A 42 -14.52 10.45 -3.60
C ALA A 42 -15.72 9.62 -4.11
N ARG A 43 -16.91 10.21 -4.24
CA ARG A 43 -18.10 9.53 -4.83
C ARG A 43 -18.00 9.33 -6.33
N GLN A 44 -17.24 10.16 -7.02
CA GLN A 44 -17.30 10.26 -8.49
C GLN A 44 -15.95 9.99 -9.16
N HIS A 45 -14.86 10.01 -8.39
CA HIS A 45 -13.52 9.87 -8.92
C HIS A 45 -12.90 8.52 -8.56
N ARG A 46 -12.66 7.67 -9.57
CA ARG A 46 -11.72 6.55 -9.42
C ARG A 46 -10.31 7.11 -9.53
N VAL A 47 -9.47 6.77 -8.57
CA VAL A 47 -8.05 7.09 -8.62
C VAL A 47 -7.38 6.12 -9.58
N PHE A 48 -6.70 6.66 -10.59
CA PHE A 48 -5.88 5.88 -11.51
C PHE A 48 -4.41 6.21 -11.29
N PRO A 49 -3.49 5.28 -11.55
CA PRO A 49 -2.10 5.61 -11.74
C PRO A 49 -1.98 6.73 -12.78
N GLY A 50 -1.32 7.84 -12.44
CA GLY A 50 -1.07 8.94 -13.37
C GLY A 50 -0.13 8.56 -14.53
N VAL A 51 0.43 7.35 -14.51
CA VAL A 51 1.30 6.77 -15.53
C VAL A 51 0.65 5.48 -16.05
N PRO A 52 0.41 5.34 -17.36
CA PRO A 52 -0.12 4.11 -17.95
C PRO A 52 0.74 2.88 -17.61
N GLU A 53 0.09 1.72 -17.48
CA GLU A 53 0.80 0.45 -17.27
C GLU A 53 1.75 0.17 -18.44
N THR A 54 3.01 -0.13 -18.10
CA THR A 54 4.01 -0.58 -19.07
C THR A 54 3.76 -2.04 -19.45
N THR A 55 4.34 -2.50 -20.56
CA THR A 55 4.21 -3.89 -20.98
C THR A 55 4.74 -4.83 -19.88
N ALA A 56 3.89 -5.76 -19.44
CA ALA A 56 4.27 -6.83 -18.53
C ALA A 56 5.00 -7.92 -19.31
N ASP A 57 6.34 -7.88 -19.30
CA ASP A 57 7.20 -8.86 -19.97
C ASP A 57 8.31 -9.37 -19.03
N ALA A 58 9.12 -10.31 -19.51
CA ALA A 58 10.21 -10.86 -18.69
C ALA A 58 11.22 -9.79 -18.26
N ALA A 59 11.46 -8.77 -19.09
CA ALA A 59 12.40 -7.71 -18.78
C ALA A 59 11.86 -6.77 -17.70
N SER A 60 10.56 -6.46 -17.71
CA SER A 60 9.92 -5.68 -16.64
C SER A 60 9.93 -6.41 -15.31
N VAL A 61 9.69 -7.72 -15.32
CA VAL A 61 9.80 -8.58 -14.14
C VAL A 61 11.23 -8.60 -13.58
N GLU A 62 12.25 -8.68 -14.44
CA GLU A 62 13.65 -8.66 -14.02
C GLU A 62 14.05 -7.31 -13.42
N ARG A 63 13.65 -6.19 -14.04
CA ARG A 63 13.87 -4.84 -13.47
C ARG A 63 13.17 -4.70 -12.12
N GLY A 64 11.92 -5.14 -12.03
CA GLY A 64 11.14 -5.11 -10.79
C GLY A 64 11.79 -5.93 -9.68
N ARG A 65 12.29 -7.12 -10.00
CA ARG A 65 13.03 -7.98 -9.05
C ARG A 65 14.31 -7.29 -8.57
N ALA A 66 15.04 -6.62 -9.45
CA ALA A 66 16.25 -5.89 -9.09
C ALA A 66 15.94 -4.73 -8.14
N LEU A 67 14.94 -3.90 -8.47
CA LEU A 67 14.49 -2.79 -7.63
C LEU A 67 13.98 -3.27 -6.26
N PHE A 68 13.20 -4.35 -6.23
CA PHE A 68 12.65 -4.92 -5.01
C PHE A 68 13.75 -5.41 -4.04
N ASN A 69 14.87 -5.90 -4.58
CA ASN A 69 16.03 -6.37 -3.82
C ASN A 69 17.11 -5.30 -3.64
N ASP A 70 16.87 -4.05 -4.05
CA ASP A 70 17.82 -2.95 -3.90
C ASP A 70 17.86 -2.49 -2.42
N PRO A 71 18.99 -2.66 -1.71
CA PRO A 71 19.11 -2.22 -0.32
C PRO A 71 19.15 -0.70 -0.17
N GLN A 72 19.39 0.05 -1.25
CA GLN A 72 19.47 1.51 -1.24
C GLN A 72 18.11 2.16 -1.55
N ARG A 73 17.22 1.46 -2.26
CA ARG A 73 15.93 1.97 -2.70
C ARG A 73 14.80 1.10 -2.15
N GLY A 74 14.19 1.56 -1.07
CA GLY A 74 13.01 0.96 -0.44
C GLY A 74 13.26 -0.35 0.32
N SER A 75 14.29 -1.12 -0.05
CA SER A 75 14.70 -2.34 0.65
C SER A 75 13.53 -3.31 0.87
N CYS A 76 12.67 -3.49 -0.13
CA CYS A 76 11.41 -4.22 -0.03
C CYS A 76 11.61 -5.65 0.48
N PHE A 77 12.70 -6.29 0.05
CA PHE A 77 13.09 -7.63 0.47
C PHE A 77 13.33 -7.78 1.97
N SER A 78 13.66 -6.71 2.69
CA SER A 78 13.91 -6.77 4.14
C SER A 78 12.67 -7.21 4.91
N CYS A 79 11.49 -6.77 4.45
CA CYS A 79 10.19 -7.14 5.02
C CYS A 79 9.56 -8.30 4.24
N HIS A 80 9.51 -8.20 2.91
CA HIS A 80 8.78 -9.16 2.07
C HIS A 80 9.59 -10.41 1.69
N GLY A 81 10.88 -10.47 2.01
CA GLY A 81 11.80 -11.53 1.59
C GLY A 81 12.15 -11.42 0.10
N SER A 82 13.33 -11.86 -0.32
CA SER A 82 13.83 -11.66 -1.70
C SER A 82 12.94 -12.29 -2.78
N GLY A 83 12.18 -13.33 -2.40
CA GLY A 83 11.18 -14.00 -3.24
C GLY A 83 9.77 -13.42 -3.15
N GLY A 84 9.52 -12.38 -2.34
CA GLY A 84 8.18 -11.80 -2.14
C GLY A 84 7.24 -12.71 -1.36
N ARG A 85 7.75 -13.58 -0.49
CA ARG A 85 6.97 -14.58 0.25
C ARG A 85 6.53 -14.12 1.65
N GLY A 86 6.84 -12.88 2.03
CA GLY A 86 6.55 -12.35 3.36
C GLY A 86 7.44 -12.95 4.45
N ASP A 87 8.62 -13.42 4.07
CA ASP A 87 9.61 -14.12 4.91
C ASP A 87 10.93 -13.34 5.01
N GLY A 88 10.88 -12.01 4.86
CA GLY A 88 12.03 -11.15 5.04
C GLY A 88 12.56 -11.18 6.48
N PRO A 89 13.83 -10.80 6.71
CA PRO A 89 14.45 -10.83 8.03
C PRO A 89 13.70 -10.03 9.11
N THR A 90 12.90 -9.03 8.73
CA THR A 90 12.10 -8.22 9.66
C THR A 90 10.61 -8.56 9.65
N ALA A 91 10.17 -9.58 8.90
CA ALA A 91 8.75 -9.87 8.66
C ALA A 91 7.91 -10.06 9.93
N ASP A 92 8.52 -10.59 11.00
CA ASP A 92 7.83 -10.88 12.27
C ASP A 92 7.94 -9.76 13.31
N ALA A 93 8.62 -8.65 12.98
CA ALA A 93 8.90 -7.56 13.92
C ALA A 93 7.84 -6.44 13.92
N PHE A 94 6.85 -6.50 13.02
CA PHE A 94 5.95 -5.39 12.76
C PHE A 94 4.63 -5.47 13.52
N LYS A 95 4.11 -4.27 13.84
CA LYS A 95 2.77 -4.06 14.39
C LYS A 95 2.04 -3.02 13.55
N ASP A 96 0.71 -3.13 13.50
CA ASP A 96 -0.14 -2.07 12.97
C ASP A 96 -0.26 -0.90 13.96
N ASP A 97 -0.92 0.18 13.55
CA ASP A 97 -1.10 1.39 14.38
C ASP A 97 -1.88 1.12 15.68
N TRP A 98 -2.63 0.01 15.74
CA TRP A 98 -3.38 -0.43 16.93
C TRP A 98 -2.57 -1.38 17.82
N GLY A 99 -1.31 -1.68 17.47
CA GLY A 99 -0.40 -2.51 18.24
C GLY A 99 -0.55 -4.01 18.01
N TYR A 100 -1.38 -4.44 17.05
CA TYR A 100 -1.52 -5.86 16.69
C TYR A 100 -0.38 -6.30 15.76
N PRO A 101 0.14 -7.53 15.93
CA PRO A 101 1.16 -8.06 15.02
C PRO A 101 0.65 -8.09 13.58
N ILE A 102 1.47 -7.60 12.65
CA ILE A 102 1.19 -7.62 11.21
C ILE A 102 2.41 -8.13 10.46
N ARG A 103 2.17 -8.98 9.45
CA ARG A 103 3.23 -9.54 8.60
C ARG A 103 3.04 -9.08 7.16
N PRO A 104 4.14 -8.83 6.41
CA PRO A 104 4.06 -8.61 4.98
C PRO A 104 3.37 -9.77 4.27
N ARG A 105 2.56 -9.45 3.25
CA ARG A 105 1.81 -10.46 2.50
C ARG A 105 2.75 -11.36 1.70
N ASP A 106 2.53 -12.67 1.78
CA ASP A 106 3.05 -13.63 0.80
C ASP A 106 2.36 -13.39 -0.56
N PHE A 107 3.09 -12.90 -1.56
CA PHE A 107 2.58 -12.66 -2.91
C PHE A 107 2.25 -13.96 -3.64
N GLY A 108 2.90 -15.07 -3.28
CA GLY A 108 2.62 -16.40 -3.85
C GLY A 108 1.22 -16.92 -3.55
N ALA A 109 0.55 -16.38 -2.52
CA ALA A 109 -0.85 -16.69 -2.25
C ALA A 109 -1.79 -16.14 -3.34
N GLY A 110 -1.37 -15.13 -4.10
CA GLY A 110 -2.17 -14.48 -5.14
C GLY A 110 -3.36 -13.67 -4.61
N VAL A 111 -3.44 -13.45 -3.30
CA VAL A 111 -4.47 -12.64 -2.66
C VAL A 111 -3.81 -11.44 -1.99
N PHE A 112 -4.16 -10.24 -2.46
CA PHE A 112 -3.58 -8.98 -1.99
C PHE A 112 -4.62 -8.17 -1.23
N ARG A 113 -4.17 -7.35 -0.27
CA ARG A 113 -5.05 -6.51 0.55
C ARG A 113 -5.74 -5.41 -0.26
N SER A 114 -5.07 -4.86 -1.26
CA SER A 114 -5.58 -3.78 -2.11
C SER A 114 -6.48 -4.25 -3.26
N GLY A 115 -6.47 -5.55 -3.58
CA GLY A 115 -7.02 -6.10 -4.82
C GLY A 115 -5.92 -6.76 -5.66
N ASP A 116 -6.29 -7.69 -6.54
CA ASP A 116 -5.35 -8.45 -7.40
C ASP A 116 -5.13 -7.80 -8.78
N ASP A 117 -5.85 -6.72 -9.08
CA ASP A 117 -5.65 -5.91 -10.27
C ASP A 117 -4.34 -5.10 -10.18
N ALA A 118 -3.71 -4.85 -11.33
CA ALA A 118 -2.39 -4.23 -11.37
C ALA A 118 -2.42 -2.76 -10.89
N GLN A 119 -3.53 -2.05 -11.09
CA GLN A 119 -3.69 -0.66 -10.66
C GLN A 119 -3.79 -0.56 -9.14
N ALA A 120 -4.51 -1.48 -8.49
CA ALA A 120 -4.58 -1.54 -7.03
C ALA A 120 -3.21 -1.84 -6.40
N LEU A 121 -2.40 -2.69 -7.02
CA LEU A 121 -1.03 -2.94 -6.56
C LEU A 121 -0.13 -1.71 -6.76
N TYR A 122 -0.25 -1.04 -7.91
CA TYR A 122 0.46 0.21 -8.16
C TYR A 122 0.14 1.25 -7.08
N LEU A 123 -1.15 1.45 -6.78
CA LEU A 123 -1.59 2.41 -5.78
C LEU A 123 -1.14 2.01 -4.36
N ALA A 124 -1.12 0.72 -4.03
CA ALA A 124 -0.60 0.26 -2.75
C ALA A 124 0.89 0.55 -2.57
N ILE A 125 1.70 0.41 -3.62
CA ILE A 125 3.13 0.75 -3.58
C ILE A 125 3.33 2.27 -3.57
N ALA A 126 2.61 2.98 -4.44
CA ALA A 126 2.75 4.42 -4.59
C ALA A 126 2.26 5.20 -3.36
N SER A 127 1.19 4.74 -2.70
CA SER A 127 0.58 5.46 -1.57
C SER A 127 0.90 4.84 -0.21
N GLY A 128 1.42 3.62 -0.17
CA GLY A 128 1.53 2.84 1.06
C GLY A 128 0.17 2.33 1.55
N ILE A 129 0.19 1.63 2.67
CA ILE A 129 -1.00 1.09 3.32
C ILE A 129 -1.14 1.74 4.70
N LYS A 130 -2.06 2.71 4.81
CA LYS A 130 -2.38 3.39 6.07
C LYS A 130 -2.73 2.37 7.16
N GLY A 131 -2.26 2.60 8.38
CA GLY A 131 -2.40 1.65 9.49
C GLY A 131 -1.28 0.62 9.58
N THR A 132 -0.30 0.63 8.66
CA THR A 132 0.76 -0.40 8.60
C THR A 132 2.15 0.23 8.39
N PRO A 133 3.24 -0.49 8.70
CA PRO A 133 4.60 -0.03 8.42
C PRO A 133 4.94 0.08 6.92
N MET A 134 4.05 -0.35 6.01
CA MET A 134 4.27 -0.24 4.57
C MET A 134 3.96 1.19 4.11
N GLY A 135 4.98 2.04 4.19
CA GLY A 135 4.92 3.45 3.80
C GLY A 135 4.75 3.69 2.29
N SER A 136 4.59 4.95 1.92
CA SER A 136 4.55 5.39 0.53
C SER A 136 5.93 5.33 -0.12
N PHE A 137 5.97 4.87 -1.36
CA PHE A 137 7.16 4.93 -2.21
C PHE A 137 7.05 5.91 -3.38
N SER A 138 6.00 6.74 -3.41
CA SER A 138 5.93 7.87 -4.34
C SER A 138 7.11 8.80 -4.12
N GLY A 139 7.82 9.16 -5.20
CA GLY A 139 9.02 10.01 -5.14
C GLY A 139 10.34 9.26 -4.93
N MET A 140 10.29 8.01 -4.43
CA MET A 140 11.46 7.11 -4.41
C MET A 140 11.60 6.34 -5.73
N PHE A 141 10.48 5.98 -6.35
CA PHE A 141 10.45 5.33 -7.66
C PHE A 141 9.61 6.17 -8.63
N SER A 142 10.04 6.18 -9.89
CA SER A 142 9.22 6.66 -11.00
C SER A 142 8.02 5.73 -11.23
N GLY A 143 6.98 6.22 -11.92
CA GLY A 143 5.81 5.38 -12.21
C GLY A 143 6.14 4.13 -13.02
N ALA A 144 7.10 4.21 -13.95
CA ALA A 144 7.55 3.04 -14.72
C ALA A 144 8.24 2.00 -13.82
N GLU A 145 9.05 2.43 -12.85
CA GLU A 145 9.69 1.55 -11.88
C GLU A 145 8.67 0.91 -10.93
N ILE A 146 7.62 1.64 -10.54
CA ILE A 146 6.51 1.05 -9.76
C ILE A 146 5.79 -0.01 -10.58
N TRP A 147 5.57 0.22 -11.87
CA TRP A 147 5.00 -0.82 -12.74
C TRP A 147 5.88 -2.08 -12.82
N ASP A 148 7.21 -1.91 -12.95
CA ASP A 148 8.14 -3.04 -12.91
C ASP A 148 8.02 -3.82 -11.58
N LEU A 149 7.90 -3.14 -10.43
CA LEU A 149 7.66 -3.77 -9.12
C LEU A 149 6.32 -4.54 -9.08
N VAL A 150 5.25 -3.98 -9.66
CA VAL A 150 3.95 -4.64 -9.77
C VAL A 150 4.05 -5.91 -10.62
N HIS A 151 4.75 -5.85 -11.75
CA HIS A 151 4.96 -7.01 -12.63
C HIS A 151 5.72 -8.11 -11.91
N PHE A 152 6.75 -7.77 -11.14
CA PHE A 152 7.46 -8.74 -10.29
C PHE A 152 6.54 -9.40 -9.25
N ALA A 153 5.74 -8.62 -8.50
CA ALA A 153 4.82 -9.17 -7.50
C ALA A 153 3.78 -10.13 -8.11
N LYS A 154 3.25 -9.79 -9.30
CA LYS A 154 2.31 -10.66 -10.02
C LYS A 154 2.99 -11.90 -10.62
N ASP A 155 4.24 -11.81 -11.06
CA ASP A 155 5.04 -12.96 -11.51
C ASP A 155 5.25 -13.96 -10.37
N VAL A 156 5.53 -13.50 -9.14
CA VAL A 156 5.62 -14.38 -7.96
C VAL A 156 4.32 -15.15 -7.74
N ALA A 157 3.17 -14.47 -7.81
CA ALA A 157 1.86 -15.10 -7.68
C ALA A 157 1.60 -16.13 -8.80
N ALA A 158 1.92 -15.77 -10.05
CA ALA A 158 1.72 -16.63 -11.21
C ALA A 158 2.58 -17.90 -11.15
N ARG A 159 3.86 -17.78 -10.77
CA ARG A 159 4.77 -18.91 -10.59
C ARG A 159 4.32 -19.83 -9.48
N ALA A 160 3.94 -19.29 -8.33
CA ALA A 160 3.42 -20.09 -7.22
C ALA A 160 2.17 -20.90 -7.62
N ARG A 161 1.30 -20.31 -8.45
CA ARG A 161 0.16 -21.01 -9.06
C ARG A 161 0.59 -22.16 -9.96
N ALA A 162 1.54 -21.91 -10.86
CA ALA A 162 2.05 -22.91 -11.80
C ALA A 162 2.74 -24.08 -11.08
N GLU A 163 3.36 -23.82 -9.93
CA GLU A 163 4.02 -24.82 -9.08
C GLU A 163 3.05 -25.60 -8.17
N GLY A 164 1.75 -25.30 -8.20
CA GLY A 164 0.75 -25.94 -7.33
C GLY A 164 0.90 -25.57 -5.84
N LYS A 165 1.59 -24.46 -5.55
CA LYS A 165 1.90 -23.98 -4.18
C LYS A 165 0.94 -22.88 -3.71
N GLN A 166 -0.31 -22.88 -4.20
CA GLN A 166 -1.35 -22.03 -3.60
C GLN A 166 -1.68 -22.55 -2.19
N PRO A 167 -1.87 -21.67 -1.20
CA PRO A 167 -2.19 -22.05 0.17
C PRO A 167 -3.51 -22.82 0.29
#